data_AF-A0A1A8FFX5-F1
#
_entry.id   AF-A0A1A8FFX5-F1
#
_cell.length_a   1.000
_cell.length_b   1.000
_cell.length_c   1.000
_cell.angle_alpha   90.00
_cell.angle_beta   90.00
_cell.angle_gamma   90.00
#
_symmetry.space_group_name_H-M   'P 1'
#
loop_
_entity.id
_entity.type
_entity.pdbx_description
1 polymer ?
#
loop_
_entity_poly.entity_id
_entity_poly.type
_entity_poly.pdbx_seq_one_letter_code
_entity_poly.pdbx_strand_id
1 'polypeptide(L)'
;EMAFGRLKSRFRVLLKRSDFHFTFTPYVVATCCALHNFCEMEKEHVNPRWAEEATSAERLFPQPVSQVNRADNSAASAIRRALTNYLAARVPLRTRLVRA
;
A
#
# COMPACT_ATOMS: atom_id res chain seq x y z
N GLU A 1 -5.90 10.55 1.12
CA GLU A 1 -5.48 9.14 1.17
C GLU A 1 -6.64 8.23 0.74
N MET A 2 -6.81 7.98 -0.56
CA MET A 2 -7.97 7.21 -1.08
C MET A 2 -7.58 5.81 -1.55
N ALA A 3 -6.39 5.64 -2.13
CA ALA A 3 -5.92 4.35 -2.63
C ALA A 3 -5.71 3.33 -1.49
N PHE A 4 -5.06 3.74 -0.40
CA PHE A 4 -4.78 2.84 0.73
C PHE A 4 -6.04 2.39 1.46
N GLY A 5 -7.01 3.30 1.66
CA GLY A 5 -8.32 2.93 2.23
C GLY A 5 -9.08 1.93 1.34
N ARG A 6 -8.98 2.09 0.01
CA ARG A 6 -9.60 1.16 -0.95
C ARG A 6 -8.88 -0.18 -1.08
N LEU A 7 -7.56 -0.19 -0.92
CA LEU A 7 -6.77 -1.43 -0.80
C LEU A 7 -7.24 -2.24 0.41
N LYS A 8 -7.32 -1.59 1.58
CA LYS A 8 -7.78 -2.19 2.84
C LYS A 8 -9.20 -2.72 2.73
N SER A 9 -10.11 -1.98 2.10
CA SER A 9 -11.50 -2.43 1.93
C SER A 9 -11.61 -3.64 1.01
N ARG A 10 -10.87 -3.67 -0.11
CA ARG A 10 -10.84 -4.83 -1.01
C ARG A 10 -10.20 -6.07 -0.36
N PHE A 11 -9.04 -5.90 0.28
CA PHE A 11 -8.23 -7.01 0.77
C PHE A 11 -8.23 -7.10 2.29
N ARG A 12 -9.33 -7.64 2.84
CA ARG A 12 -9.52 -7.81 4.30
C ARG A 12 -8.45 -8.64 5.00
N VAL A 13 -7.67 -9.44 4.27
CA VAL A 13 -6.51 -10.17 4.80
C VAL A 13 -5.47 -9.23 5.43
N LEU A 14 -5.42 -7.97 4.97
CA LEU A 14 -4.54 -6.93 5.52
C LEU A 14 -5.07 -6.30 6.82
N LEU A 15 -6.34 -6.54 7.16
CA LEU A 15 -7.04 -5.93 8.30
C LEU A 15 -7.34 -6.92 9.43
N LYS A 16 -6.98 -8.18 9.26
CA LYS A 16 -7.22 -9.24 10.25
C LYS A 16 -5.89 -9.80 10.74
N ARG A 17 -5.94 -10.48 11.88
CA ARG A 17 -4.82 -11.31 12.33
C ARG A 17 -4.53 -12.36 11.27
N SER A 18 -3.30 -12.41 10.79
CA SER A 18 -2.83 -13.42 9.86
C SER A 18 -2.88 -14.81 10.50
N ASP A 19 -3.46 -15.75 9.77
CA ASP A 19 -3.49 -17.19 10.07
C ASP A 19 -2.30 -17.94 9.44
N PHE A 20 -1.48 -17.24 8.66
CA PHE A 20 -0.26 -17.74 8.02
C PHE A 20 1.01 -17.35 8.78
N HIS A 21 2.09 -18.08 8.52
CA HIS A 21 3.40 -17.80 9.10
C HIS A 21 3.90 -16.41 8.69
N PHE A 22 4.42 -15.62 9.63
CA PHE A 22 4.74 -14.20 9.43
C PHE A 22 5.73 -13.92 8.28
N THR A 23 6.53 -14.92 7.90
CA THR A 23 7.44 -14.83 6.74
C THR A 23 6.70 -14.64 5.41
N PHE A 24 5.42 -15.01 5.34
CA PHE A 24 4.59 -14.81 4.15
C PHE A 24 3.99 -13.40 4.07
N THR A 25 4.01 -12.62 5.16
CA THR A 25 3.42 -11.28 5.20
C THR A 25 3.88 -10.37 4.07
N PRO A 26 5.19 -10.27 3.74
CA PRO A 26 5.64 -9.42 2.63
C PRO A 26 5.06 -9.85 1.29
N TYR A 27 4.93 -11.16 1.05
CA TYR A 27 4.37 -11.71 -0.18
C TYR A 27 2.88 -11.42 -0.29
N VAL A 28 2.12 -11.65 0.78
CA VAL A 28 0.67 -11.35 0.83
C VAL A 28 0.43 -9.87 0.57
N VAL A 29 1.18 -8.98 1.24
CA VAL A 29 1.09 -7.53 1.03
C VAL A 29 1.41 -7.16 -0.41
N ALA A 30 2.50 -7.67 -0.98
CA ALA A 30 2.89 -7.40 -2.37
C ALA A 30 1.83 -7.87 -3.37
N THR A 31 1.28 -9.07 -3.17
CA THR A 31 0.21 -9.62 -4.01
C THR A 31 -1.06 -8.78 -3.93
N CYS A 32 -1.50 -8.38 -2.72
CA CYS A 32 -2.65 -7.49 -2.56
C CYS A 32 -2.44 -6.15 -3.27
N CYS A 33 -1.24 -5.56 -3.18
CA CYS A 33 -0.91 -4.33 -3.90
C CYS A 33 -0.94 -4.52 -5.42
N ALA A 34 -0.38 -5.61 -5.93
CA ALA A 34 -0.38 -5.91 -7.37
C ALA A 34 -1.80 -6.11 -7.91
N LEU A 35 -2.61 -6.90 -7.21
CA LEU A 35 -4.00 -7.16 -7.58
C LEU A 35 -4.86 -5.89 -7.46
N HIS A 36 -4.66 -5.09 -6.42
CA HIS A 36 -5.34 -3.80 -6.29
C HIS A 36 -5.07 -2.90 -7.50
N ASN A 37 -3.80 -2.74 -7.87
CA ASN A 37 -3.42 -1.92 -9.02
C ASN A 37 -4.03 -2.44 -10.32
N PHE A 38 -4.12 -3.76 -10.49
CA PHE A 38 -4.83 -4.35 -11.62
C PHE A 38 -6.31 -3.96 -11.61
N CYS A 39 -7.01 -4.15 -10.49
CA CYS A 39 -8.40 -3.73 -10.33
C CYS A 39 -8.61 -2.21 -10.55
N GLU A 40 -7.63 -1.37 -10.18
CA GLU A 40 -7.64 0.06 -10.48
C GLU A 40 -7.59 0.34 -11.97
N MET A 41 -6.69 -0.33 -12.68
CA MET A 41 -6.51 -0.17 -14.13
C MET A 41 -7.78 -0.58 -14.88
N GLU A 42 -8.42 -1.67 -14.46
CA GLU A 42 -9.68 -2.16 -15.02
C GLU A 42 -10.91 -1.35 -14.57
N LYS A 43 -10.73 -0.31 -13.74
CA LYS A 43 -11.80 0.51 -13.16
C LYS A 43 -12.88 -0.34 -12.48
N GLU A 44 -12.46 -1.44 -11.85
CA GLU A 44 -13.37 -2.37 -11.17
C GLU A 44 -14.11 -1.65 -10.05
N HIS A 45 -15.44 -1.82 -10.02
CA HIS A 45 -16.29 -1.20 -9.02
C HIS A 45 -15.96 -1.69 -7.61
N VAL A 46 -15.85 -0.75 -6.67
CA VAL A 46 -15.66 -1.08 -5.25
C VAL A 46 -17.02 -1.16 -4.59
N ASN A 47 -17.33 -2.27 -3.93
CA ASN A 47 -18.57 -2.38 -3.17
C ASN A 47 -18.53 -1.41 -1.97
N PRO A 48 -19.50 -0.49 -1.83
CA PRO A 48 -19.54 0.45 -0.72
C PRO A 48 -19.52 -0.21 0.66
N ARG A 49 -20.13 -1.40 0.80
CA ARG A 49 -20.15 -2.16 2.06
C ARG A 49 -18.75 -2.57 2.54
N TRP A 50 -17.79 -2.73 1.63
CA TRP A 50 -16.43 -3.09 2.00
C TRP A 50 -15.75 -2.00 2.85
N ALA A 51 -16.11 -0.73 2.66
CA ALA A 51 -15.57 0.36 3.47
C ALA A 51 -16.08 0.29 4.93
N GLU A 52 -17.35 -0.05 5.13
CA GLU A 52 -17.95 -0.24 6.46
C GLU A 52 -17.36 -1.46 7.17
N GLU A 53 -17.21 -2.57 6.45
CA GLU A 53 -16.58 -3.78 6.96
C GLU A 53 -15.10 -3.56 7.33
N ALA A 54 -14.37 -2.80 6.51
CA ALA A 54 -12.98 -2.44 6.79
C ALA A 54 -12.86 -1.57 8.04
N THR A 55 -13.72 -0.57 8.16
CA THR A 55 -13.79 0.29 9.36
C THR A 55 -14.07 -0.54 10.61
N SER A 56 -14.96 -1.53 10.50
CA SER A 56 -15.29 -2.44 11.59
C SER A 56 -14.09 -3.34 11.96
N ALA A 57 -13.37 -3.86 10.96
CA ALA A 57 -12.16 -4.66 11.17
C ALA A 57 -11.03 -3.86 11.83
N GLU A 58 -10.82 -2.60 11.44
CA GLU A 58 -9.82 -1.72 12.06
C GLU A 58 -10.11 -1.41 13.52
N ARG A 59 -11.39 -1.38 13.92
CA ARG A 59 -11.79 -1.23 15.33
C ARG A 59 -11.54 -2.50 16.14
N LEU A 60 -11.74 -3.67 15.53
CA LEU A 60 -11.50 -4.97 16.17
C LEU A 60 -10.00 -5.27 16.32
N PHE A 61 -9.19 -4.85 15.35
CA PHE A 61 -7.75 -5.06 15.30
C PHE A 61 -7.03 -3.71 15.16
N PRO A 62 -7.00 -2.89 16.22
CA PRO A 62 -6.38 -1.58 16.15
C PRO A 62 -4.89 -1.73 15.86
N GLN A 63 -4.42 -1.01 14.84
CA GLN A 63 -2.99 -0.90 14.58
C GLN A 63 -2.33 -0.20 15.78
N PRO A 64 -1.10 -0.59 16.16
CA PRO A 64 -0.35 0.14 17.18
C PRO A 64 -0.30 1.61 16.81
N VAL A 65 -0.51 2.49 17.79
CA VAL A 65 -0.29 3.92 17.60
C VAL A 65 1.20 4.10 17.34
N SER A 66 1.57 4.10 16.07
CA SER A 66 2.92 4.48 15.67
C SER A 66 3.11 5.90 16.17
N GLN A 67 4.12 6.13 17.01
CA GLN A 67 4.67 7.47 17.15
C GLN A 67 5.12 7.87 15.76
N VAL A 68 4.23 8.54 15.03
CA VAL A 68 4.56 9.07 13.72
C VAL A 68 5.79 9.92 13.99
N ASN A 69 6.93 9.55 13.39
CA ASN A 69 8.11 10.41 13.32
C ASN A 69 7.71 11.64 12.48
N ARG A 70 6.87 12.51 13.07
CA ARG A 70 6.48 13.82 12.55
C ARG A 70 7.58 14.84 12.79
N ALA A 71 8.72 14.43 13.34
CA ALA A 71 9.93 15.22 13.25
C ALA A 71 10.16 15.44 11.74
N ASP A 72 9.73 16.61 11.27
CA ASP A 72 9.93 17.09 9.92
C ASP A 72 11.42 17.37 9.80
N ASN A 73 12.17 16.29 9.69
CA ASN A 73 13.61 16.33 9.63
C ASN A 73 13.92 16.73 8.19
N SER A 74 14.03 18.04 7.99
CA SER A 74 14.34 18.65 6.69
C SER A 74 15.56 18.01 6.04
N ALA A 75 16.55 17.57 6.84
CA ALA A 75 17.70 16.81 6.35
C ALA A 75 17.30 15.45 5.78
N ALA A 76 16.44 14.69 6.46
CA ALA A 76 15.93 13.41 5.94
C ALA A 76 15.11 13.59 4.65
N SER A 77 14.31 14.67 4.57
CA SER A 77 13.56 15.02 3.35
C SER A 77 14.50 15.38 2.18
N ALA A 78 15.55 16.17 2.45
CA ALA A 78 16.56 16.51 1.46
C ALA A 78 17.32 15.28 0.96
N ILE A 79 17.70 14.36 1.86
CA ILE A 79 18.35 13.08 1.49
C ILE A 79 17.43 12.25 0.60
N ARG A 80 16.16 12.05 0.99
CA ARG A 80 15.20 11.30 0.16
C ARG A 80 15.04 11.92 -1.23
N ARG A 81 14.90 13.25 -1.32
CA ARG A 81 14.80 13.96 -2.60
C ARG A 81 16.06 13.79 -3.45
N ALA A 82 17.23 13.91 -2.86
CA ALA A 82 18.50 13.73 -3.56
C ALA A 82 18.62 12.31 -4.14
N LEU A 83 18.28 11.29 -3.35
CA LEU A 83 18.25 9.89 -3.80
C LEU A 83 17.23 9.68 -4.92
N THR A 84 16.00 10.18 -4.76
CA THR A 84 14.96 10.08 -5.80
C THR A 84 15.41 10.71 -7.11
N ASN A 85 15.98 11.91 -7.06
CA ASN A 85 16.47 12.60 -8.25
C ASN A 85 17.63 11.84 -8.92
N TYR A 86 18.59 11.35 -8.13
CA TYR A 86 19.70 10.55 -8.62
C TYR A 86 19.22 9.28 -9.33
N LEU A 87 18.30 8.54 -8.68
CA LEU A 87 17.77 7.30 -9.23
C LEU A 87 16.92 7.57 -10.48
N ALA A 88 16.09 8.61 -10.49
CA ALA A 88 15.30 8.96 -11.66
C ALA A 88 16.17 9.36 -12.87
N ALA A 89 17.30 10.04 -12.62
CA ALA A 89 18.20 10.48 -13.67
C ALA A 89 19.10 9.37 -14.21
N ARG A 90 19.45 8.36 -13.40
CA ARG A 90 20.49 7.37 -13.73
C ARG A 90 20.03 5.93 -13.79
N VAL A 91 18.86 5.62 -13.25
CA VAL A 91 18.28 4.28 -13.34
C VAL A 91 17.20 4.33 -14.41
N PRO A 92 17.37 3.60 -15.53
CA PRO A 92 16.30 3.50 -16.53
C PRO A 92 15.05 2.96 -15.84
N LEU A 93 13.95 3.70 -15.93
CA LEU A 93 12.65 3.21 -15.50
C LEU A 93 12.39 1.90 -16.23
N ARG A 94 11.91 0.88 -15.51
CA ARG A 94 11.46 -0.36 -16.14
C ARG A 94 10.31 -0.02 -17.07
N THR A 95 10.61 0.20 -18.35
CA THR A 95 9.62 0.27 -19.42
C THR A 95 8.98 -1.11 -19.48
N ARG A 96 7.76 -1.23 -18.95
CA ARG A 96 6.92 -2.38 -19.29
C ARG A 96 6.80 -2.35 -20.82
N LEU A 97 7.29 -3.39 -21.48
CA LEU A 97 6.96 -3.66 -22.88
C LEU A 97 5.45 -3.80 -22.95
N VAL A 98 4.76 -2.71 -23.25
CA VAL A 98 3.38 -2.75 -23.72
C VAL A 98 3.48 -3.37 -25.11
N ARG A 99 3.27 -4.68 -25.19
CA ARG A 99 3.08 -5.36 -26.47
C ARG A 99 1.77 -4.83 -27.06
N ALA A 100 1.89 -4.14 -28.20
CA ALA A 100 0.79 -3.85 -29.09
C ALA A 100 0.29 -5.13 -29.76
#